data_AF-A0A7D5M2Q2-F1
#
_entry.id   AF-A0A7D5M2Q2-F1
#
_cell.length_a   1.000
_cell.length_b   1.000
_cell.length_c   1.000
_cell.angle_alpha   90.00
_cell.angle_beta   90.00
_cell.angle_gamma   90.00
#
_symmetry.space_group_name_H-M   'P 1'
#
loop_
_entity.id
_entity.type
_entity.pdbx_description
1 polymer ?
#
loop_
_entity_poly.entity_id
_entity_poly.type
_entity_poly.pdbx_seq_one_letter_code
_entity_poly.pdbx_strand_id
1 'polypeptide(L)' 'MKDINDIMPKVPNMRWGALMNKAPTSDKVEEMNKIFPDNGRWHTVFEEQDQITVDGKEIRKKNPDKWT' A
#
# COMPACT_ATOMS: atom_id res chain seq x y z
N MET A 1 13.32 -14.22 6.08
CA MET A 1 12.69 -13.55 4.93
C MET A 1 13.43 -12.24 4.72
N LYS A 2 13.77 -11.84 3.49
CA LYS A 2 14.43 -10.55 3.23
C LYS A 2 13.40 -9.42 3.28
N ASP A 3 13.78 -8.24 3.75
CA ASP A 3 12.91 -7.06 3.72
C ASP A 3 12.71 -6.61 2.27
N ILE A 4 11.51 -6.16 1.91
CA ILE A 4 11.21 -5.66 0.57
C ILE A 4 12.11 -4.47 0.19
N ASN A 5 12.50 -3.65 1.17
CA ASN A 5 13.38 -2.50 0.99
C ASN A 5 14.83 -2.89 0.62
N ASP A 6 15.22 -4.15 0.84
CA ASP A 6 16.52 -4.68 0.44
C ASP A 6 16.53 -5.16 -1.02
N ILE A 7 15.35 -5.38 -1.61
CA ILE A 7 15.17 -5.99 -2.94
C ILE A 7 14.71 -4.95 -3.96
N MET A 8 13.77 -4.10 -3.58
CA MET A 8 13.15 -3.15 -4.49
C MET A 8 14.12 -2.02 -4.89
N PRO A 9 13.97 -1.46 -6.10
CA PRO A 9 14.86 -0.41 -6.58
C PRO A 9 14.81 0.83 -5.67
N LYS A 10 15.97 1.41 -5.43
CA LYS A 10 16.11 2.67 -4.70
C LYS A 10 15.96 3.81 -5.68
N VAL A 11 14.81 4.49 -5.64
CA VAL A 11 14.52 5.62 -6.52
C VAL A 11 14.89 6.93 -5.81
N PRO A 12 15.74 7.78 -6.41
CA PRO A 12 16.07 9.08 -5.83
C PRO A 12 14.82 9.95 -5.64
N ASN A 13 14.71 10.63 -4.50
CA ASN A 13 13.58 11.51 -4.14
C ASN A 13 12.21 10.81 -4.10
N MET A 14 12.18 9.48 -3.96
CA MET A 14 10.94 8.74 -3.77
C MET A 14 10.32 9.10 -2.42
N ARG A 15 9.03 9.44 -2.43
CA ARG A 15 8.26 9.67 -1.19
C ARG A 15 7.99 8.35 -0.49
N TRP A 16 7.42 7.40 -1.23
CA TRP A 16 7.19 6.02 -0.82
C TRP A 16 6.99 5.19 -2.11
N GLY A 17 7.12 3.88 -2.00
CA GLY A 17 6.77 2.93 -3.06
C GLY A 17 5.77 1.89 -2.53
N ALA A 18 4.91 1.36 -3.39
CA ALA A 18 3.97 0.30 -3.01
C ALA A 18 4.01 -0.85 -4.01
N LEU A 19 4.20 -2.07 -3.51
CA LEU A 19 4.00 -3.30 -4.26
C LEU A 19 2.56 -3.78 -4.05
N MET A 20 1.79 -3.88 -5.13
CA MET A 20 0.35 -4.16 -5.08
C MET A 20 -0.03 -5.36 -5.96
N ASN A 21 -1.06 -6.12 -5.55
CA ASN A 21 -1.66 -7.16 -6.39
C ASN A 21 -2.62 -6.62 -7.45
N LYS A 22 -3.10 -5.39 -7.29
CA LYS A 22 -3.99 -4.70 -8.22
C LYS A 22 -3.42 -3.34 -8.52
N ALA A 23 -3.61 -2.87 -9.76
CA ALA A 23 -3.24 -1.51 -10.11
C ALA A 23 -4.09 -0.52 -9.28
N PRO A 24 -3.47 0.46 -8.63
CA PRO A 24 -4.21 1.43 -7.84
C PRO A 24 -5.00 2.40 -8.73
N THR A 25 -6.12 2.91 -8.21
CA THR A 25 -6.83 4.05 -8.79
C THR A 25 -6.21 5.38 -8.31
N SER A 26 -6.57 6.49 -8.95
CA SER A 26 -6.15 7.84 -8.52
C SER A 26 -6.47 8.09 -7.06
N ASP A 27 -7.71 7.79 -6.65
CA ASP A 27 -8.21 8.02 -5.31
C ASP A 27 -7.43 7.19 -4.29
N LYS A 28 -7.03 5.97 -4.69
CA LYS A 28 -6.22 5.11 -3.84
C LYS A 28 -4.83 5.67 -3.63
N VAL A 29 -4.21 6.24 -4.68
CA VAL A 29 -2.92 6.92 -4.56
C VAL A 29 -3.03 8.13 -3.61
N GLU A 30 -4.13 8.87 -3.66
CA GLU A 30 -4.39 9.98 -2.73
C GLU A 30 -4.54 9.51 -1.27
N GLU A 31 -5.23 8.39 -1.04
CA GLU A 31 -5.29 7.76 0.30
C GLU A 31 -3.89 7.34 0.76
N MET A 32 -3.13 6.68 -0.11
CA MET A 32 -1.76 6.21 0.18
C MET A 32 -0.84 7.38 0.54
N ASN A 33 -0.98 8.52 -0.13
CA ASN A 33 -0.25 9.75 0.19
C ASN A 33 -0.54 10.32 1.58
N LYS A 34 -1.67 9.96 2.21
CA LYS A 34 -2.03 10.42 3.56
C LYS A 34 -1.52 9.47 4.65
N ILE A 35 -1.34 8.19 4.32
CA ILE A 35 -0.97 7.15 5.30
C ILE A 35 0.53 6.85 5.29
N PHE A 36 1.19 6.89 4.14
CA PHE A 36 2.59 6.53 4.03
C PHE A 36 3.48 7.74 4.28
N PRO A 37 4.48 7.60 5.17
CA PRO A 37 5.44 8.67 5.39
C PRO A 37 6.33 8.85 4.17
N ASP A 38 6.75 10.09 3.93
CA ASP A 38 7.67 10.46 2.85
C ASP A 38 9.13 10.07 3.21
N ASN A 39 9.40 8.77 3.36
CA ASN A 39 10.69 8.23 3.81
C ASN A 39 11.42 7.37 2.75
N GLY A 40 10.89 7.31 1.53
CA GLY A 40 11.47 6.56 0.42
C GLY A 40 11.47 5.04 0.63
N ARG A 41 10.60 4.51 1.50
CA ARG A 41 10.47 3.08 1.71
C ARG A 41 9.40 2.46 0.82
N TRP A 42 9.60 1.19 0.51
CA TRP A 42 8.64 0.33 -0.12
C TRP A 42 7.73 -0.32 0.92
N HIS A 43 6.44 -0.30 0.61
CA HIS A 43 5.35 -0.93 1.35
C HIS A 43 4.73 -2.05 0.52
N THR A 44 4.17 -3.05 1.18
CA THR A 44 3.33 -4.08 0.53
C THR A 44 1.87 -3.77 0.78
N VAL A 45 1.04 -3.76 -0.27
CA VAL A 45 -0.41 -3.51 -0.16
C VAL A 45 -1.16 -4.57 -0.96
N PHE A 46 -1.82 -5.47 -0.26
CA PHE A 46 -2.61 -6.53 -0.88
C PHE A 46 -4.09 -6.32 -0.60
N GLU A 47 -4.87 -6.20 -1.66
CA GLU A 47 -6.31 -5.99 -1.55
C GLU A 47 -7.07 -7.28 -1.88
N GLU A 48 -7.80 -7.76 -0.89
CA GLU A 48 -8.74 -8.87 -0.99
C GLU A 48 -10.18 -8.32 -0.92
N GLN A 49 -11.19 -9.19 -1.02
CA GLN A 49 -12.59 -8.76 -1.01
C GLN A 49 -12.93 -7.99 0.27
N ASP A 50 -12.63 -8.59 1.44
CA ASP A 50 -13.07 -8.04 2.73
C ASP A 50 -11.95 -7.41 3.56
N GLN A 51 -10.70 -7.54 3.11
CA GLN A 51 -9.53 -7.08 3.84
C GLN A 51 -8.48 -6.46 2.94
N ILE A 52 -7.68 -5.59 3.53
CA ILE A 52 -6.49 -5.00 2.93
C ILE A 52 -5.32 -5.32 3.85
N THR A 53 -4.24 -5.88 3.33
CA THR A 53 -3.03 -6.16 4.08
C THR A 53 -1.96 -5.15 3.71
N VAL A 54 -1.50 -4.36 4.68
CA VAL A 54 -0.44 -3.37 4.52
C VAL A 54 0.76 -3.76 5.37
N ASP A 55 1.92 -4.00 4.76
CA ASP A 55 3.14 -4.46 5.44
C ASP A 55 2.90 -5.67 6.36
N GLY A 56 2.09 -6.61 5.87
CA GLY A 56 1.68 -7.81 6.61
C GLY A 56 0.65 -7.58 7.72
N LYS A 57 0.17 -6.34 7.92
CA LYS A 57 -0.92 -6.03 8.86
C LYS A 57 -2.26 -6.00 8.15
N GLU A 58 -3.19 -6.83 8.62
CA GLU A 58 -4.54 -6.89 8.08
C GLU A 58 -5.41 -5.72 8.60
N ILE A 59 -6.08 -5.06 7.67
CA ILE A 59 -7.06 -4.02 7.89
C ILE A 59 -8.38 -4.52 7.31
N ARG A 60 -9.31 -4.90 8.19
CA ARG A 60 -10.67 -5.29 7.77
C ARG A 60 -11.47 -4.06 7.36
N LYS A 61 -12.13 -4.13 6.20
CA LYS A 61 -13.03 -3.07 5.75
C LYS A 61 -14.24 -3.03 6.69
N LYS A 62 -14.47 -1.92 7.39
CA LYS A 62 -15.70 -1.71 8.16
C LYS A 62 -16.84 -1.38 7.18
N ASN A 63 -17.76 -2.34 7.00
CA ASN A 63 -18.97 -2.33 6.17
C ASN A 63 -18.78 -2.36 4.63
N PRO A 64 -19.11 -3.49 3.99
CA PRO A 64 -19.19 -3.61 2.52
C PRO A 64 -20.28 -2.71 1.89
N ASP A 65 -21.35 -2.39 2.63
CA ASP A 65 -22.54 -1.69 2.10
C ASP A 65 -22.39 -0.19 1.84
N LYS A 66 -21.19 0.40 2.05
CA LYS A 66 -20.97 1.86 1.90
C LYS A 66 -20.25 2.27 0.62
N TRP A 67 -20.03 1.34 -0.31
CA TRP A 67 -19.27 1.59 -1.55
C TRP A 67 -20.09 1.35 -2.84
N THR A 68 -21.41 1.18 -2.74
CA THR A 68 -22.34 1.14 -3.88
C THR A 68 -23.01 2.47 -4.14
#